data_AF-A0AAE3DMI9-F1
#
_entry.id   AF-A0AAE3DMI9-F1
#
_cell.length_a   1.000
_cell.length_b   1.000
_cell.length_c   1.000
_cell.angle_alpha   90.00
_cell.angle_beta   90.00
_cell.angle_gamma   90.00
#
_symmetry.space_group_name_H-M   'P 1'
#
loop_
_entity.id
_entity.type
_entity.pdbx_description
1 polymer ?
#
loop_
_entity_poly.entity_id
_entity_poly.type
_entity_poly.pdbx_seq_one_letter_code
_entity_poly.pdbx_strand_id
1 'polypeptide(L)' 'MTANPILLQKKYSRVIECFAKQQGLSLDAALDFFYHSQVYQLIRDGVSDMHCMSDTYLAEELKQEYEELV' A
#
# COMPACT_ATOMS: atom_id res chain seq x y z
N MET A 1 -6.86 -10.03 -13.16
CA MET A 1 -6.40 -9.15 -14.27
C MET A 1 -5.05 -8.59 -13.88
N THR A 2 -4.06 -8.49 -14.76
CA THR A 2 -2.71 -8.02 -14.42
C THR A 2 -2.51 -6.56 -14.83
N ALA A 3 -2.26 -5.68 -13.86
CA ALA A 3 -1.89 -4.29 -14.10
C ALA A 3 -0.54 -4.19 -14.81
N ASN A 4 -0.33 -3.11 -15.58
CA ASN A 4 0.99 -2.83 -16.17
C ASN A 4 2.03 -2.66 -15.03
N PRO A 5 3.15 -3.41 -15.04
CA PRO A 5 4.13 -3.39 -13.96
C PRO A 5 4.66 -1.99 -13.63
N ILE A 6 4.89 -1.14 -14.63
CA ILE A 6 5.40 0.23 -14.41
C ILE A 6 4.37 1.10 -13.71
N LEU A 7 3.09 0.97 -14.08
CA LEU A 7 2.01 1.72 -13.45
C LEU A 7 1.78 1.24 -12.01
N LEU A 8 1.93 -0.06 -11.78
CA LEU A 8 1.80 -0.65 -10.45
C LEU A 8 2.90 -0.16 -9.50
N GLN A 9 4.15 -0.11 -9.96
CA GLN A 9 5.26 0.45 -9.17
C GLN A 9 5.03 1.93 -8.82
N LYS A 10 4.57 2.75 -9.77
CA LYS A 10 4.19 4.16 -9.48
C LYS A 10 3.04 4.26 -8.49
N LYS A 11 2.09 3.33 -8.53
CA LYS A 11 0.99 3.26 -7.57
C LYS A 11 1.52 2.97 -6.17
N TYR A 12 2.42 1.98 -6.02
CA TYR A 12 3.05 1.67 -4.73
C TYR A 12 3.71 2.90 -4.12
N SER A 13 4.51 3.65 -4.89
CA SER A 13 5.16 4.87 -4.38
C SER A 13 4.16 5.88 -3.83
N ARG A 14 3.01 6.08 -4.50
CA ARG A 14 1.96 7.01 -4.03
C ARG A 14 1.25 6.52 -2.79
N VAL A 15 0.94 5.23 -2.70
CA VAL A 15 0.29 4.63 -1.53
C VAL A 15 1.22 4.71 -0.31
N ILE A 16 2.50 4.36 -0.47
CA ILE A 16 3.51 4.45 0.60
C ILE A 16 3.65 5.89 1.10
N GLU A 17 3.74 6.86 0.19
CA GLU A 17 3.82 8.28 0.57
C GLU A 17 2.57 8.74 1.32
N CYS A 18 1.38 8.31 0.88
CA CYS A 18 0.12 8.62 1.53
C CYS A 18 0.06 8.04 2.95
N PHE A 19 0.39 6.75 3.10
CA PHE A 19 0.44 6.04 4.38
C PHE A 19 1.45 6.68 5.36
N ALA A 20 2.66 6.98 4.89
CA ALA A 20 3.69 7.64 5.70
C ALA A 20 3.21 8.98 6.28
N LYS A 21 2.54 9.80 5.45
CA LYS A 21 1.97 11.09 5.87
C LYS A 21 0.83 10.91 6.88
N GLN A 22 -0.03 9.92 6.70
CA GLN A 22 -1.15 9.64 7.60
C GLN A 22 -0.69 9.18 9.00
N GLN A 23 0.36 8.36 9.06
CA GLN A 23 0.88 7.79 10.31
C GLN A 23 2.02 8.60 10.95
N GLY A 24 2.55 9.61 10.27
CA GLY A 24 3.73 10.35 10.73
C GLY A 24 5.01 9.50 10.72
N LEU A 25 5.10 8.51 9.82
CA LEU A 25 6.26 7.63 9.67
C LEU A 25 7.29 8.23 8.71
N SER A 26 8.55 7.79 8.84
CA SER A 26 9.53 8.00 7.78
C SER A 26 9.14 7.22 6.52
N LEU A 27 9.57 7.68 5.34
CA LEU A 27 9.34 6.94 4.10
C LEU A 27 9.97 5.55 4.13
N ASP A 28 11.11 5.41 4.81
CA ASP A 28 11.81 4.13 4.96
C ASP A 28 11.01 3.13 5.81
N ALA A 29 10.47 3.57 6.95
CA ALA A 29 9.61 2.73 7.80
C ALA A 29 8.31 2.34 7.09
N ALA A 30 7.69 3.29 6.37
CA ALA A 30 6.49 3.03 5.59
C ALA A 30 6.75 2.05 4.42
N LEU A 31 7.91 2.17 3.77
CA LEU A 31 8.33 1.27 2.69
C LEU A 31 8.56 -0.16 3.21
N ASP A 32 9.28 -0.29 4.32
CA ASP A 32 9.55 -1.58 4.95
C ASP A 32 8.24 -2.27 5.35
N PHE A 33 7.35 -1.55 6.04
CA PHE A 33 6.04 -2.07 6.40
C PHE A 33 5.23 -2.49 5.16
N PHE A 34 5.16 -1.62 4.14
CA PHE A 34 4.39 -1.89 2.93
C PHE A 34 4.74 -3.22 2.29
N TYR A 35 6.02 -3.56 2.13
CA TYR A 35 6.40 -4.83 1.49
C TYR A 35 6.13 -6.08 2.34
N HIS A 36 5.92 -5.92 3.64
CA HIS A 36 5.51 -6.99 4.54
C HIS A 36 3.99 -7.07 4.75
N SER A 37 3.24 -6.06 4.26
CA SER A 37 1.79 -5.97 4.44
C SER A 37 0.99 -7.00 3.62
N GLN A 38 -0.15 -7.41 4.14
CA GLN A 38 -1.18 -8.14 3.43
C GLN A 38 -1.75 -7.29 2.29
N VAL A 39 -1.93 -5.98 2.49
CA VAL A 39 -2.40 -5.06 1.44
C VAL A 39 -1.51 -5.12 0.19
N TYR A 40 -0.18 -5.13 0.35
CA TYR A 40 0.75 -5.28 -0.77
C TYR A 40 0.53 -6.61 -1.51
N GLN A 41 0.38 -7.72 -0.78
CA GLN A 41 0.14 -9.04 -1.39
C GLN A 41 -1.15 -9.03 -2.22
N LEU A 42 -2.24 -8.46 -1.69
CA LEU A 42 -3.52 -8.35 -2.38
C LEU A 42 -3.41 -7.50 -3.66
N ILE A 43 -2.71 -6.36 -3.60
CA ILE A 43 -2.49 -5.51 -4.77
C ILE A 43 -1.62 -6.23 -5.82
N ARG A 44 -0.52 -6.87 -5.39
CA ARG A 44 0.44 -7.58 -6.25
C ARG A 44 -0.22 -8.74 -6.99
N ASP A 45 -1.02 -9.53 -6.27
CA ASP A 45 -1.64 -10.74 -6.80
C ASP A 45 -2.97 -10.42 -7.53
N GLY A 46 -3.37 -9.14 -7.54
CA GLY A 46 -4.56 -8.67 -8.25
C GLY A 46 -5.87 -9.15 -7.62
N VAL A 47 -5.86 -9.45 -6.32
CA VAL A 47 -7.02 -9.95 -5.59
C VAL A 47 -8.05 -8.83 -5.45
N SER A 48 -9.32 -9.13 -5.77
CA SER A 48 -10.44 -8.20 -5.69
C SER A 48 -10.23 -6.86 -6.41
N ASP A 49 -9.36 -6.83 -7.42
CA ASP A 49 -8.97 -5.61 -8.13
C ASP A 49 -8.46 -4.49 -7.20
N MET A 50 -7.79 -4.84 -6.10
CA MET A 50 -7.22 -3.86 -5.14
C MET A 50 -6.30 -2.84 -5.80
N HIS A 51 -5.61 -3.21 -6.89
CA HIS A 51 -4.80 -2.29 -7.68
C HIS A 51 -5.59 -1.16 -8.37
N CYS A 52 -6.92 -1.28 -8.51
CA CYS A 52 -7.79 -0.25 -9.05
C CYS A 52 -8.32 0.74 -8.00
N MET A 53 -8.22 0.41 -6.71
CA MET A 53 -8.73 1.26 -5.61
C MET A 53 -7.90 2.54 -5.47
N SER A 54 -8.44 3.58 -4.82
CA SER A 54 -7.72 4.85 -4.69
C SER A 54 -6.47 4.71 -3.81
N ASP A 55 -5.48 5.60 -4.01
CA ASP A 55 -4.26 5.58 -3.20
C ASP A 55 -4.58 5.82 -1.71
N THR A 56 -5.59 6.67 -1.42
CA THR A 56 -6.08 6.93 -0.06
C THR A 56 -6.75 5.71 0.57
N TYR A 57 -7.57 4.96 -0.18
CA TYR A 57 -8.22 3.76 0.33
C TYR A 57 -7.18 2.73 0.76
N LEU A 58 -6.19 2.47 -0.11
CA LEU A 58 -5.13 1.51 0.18
C LEU A 58 -4.23 1.96 1.34
N ALA A 59 -4.04 3.27 1.53
CA ALA A 59 -3.33 3.79 2.69
C ALA A 59 -4.10 3.59 4.00
N GLU A 60 -5.44 3.72 3.99
CA GLU A 60 -6.27 3.40 5.16
C GLU A 60 -6.27 1.89 5.49
N GLU A 61 -6.27 1.01 4.48
CA GLU A 61 -6.12 -0.43 4.71
C GLU A 61 -4.75 -0.76 5.36
N LEU A 62 -3.68 -0.13 4.87
CA LEU A 62 -2.35 -0.26 5.49
C LEU A 62 -2.32 0.26 6.93
N LYS A 63 -3.03 1.36 7.20
CA LYS A 63 -3.19 1.89 8.56
C LYS A 63 -3.89 0.90 9.47
N GLN A 64 -5.00 0.31 9.03
CA GLN A 64 -5.72 -0.69 9.82
C GLN A 64 -4.80 -1.87 10.14
N GLU A 65 -4.09 -2.40 9.13
CA GLU A 65 -3.13 -3.50 9.33
C GLU A 65 -1.99 -3.10 10.29
N TYR A 66 -1.49 -1.86 10.19
CA TYR A 66 -0.45 -1.35 11.08
C TYR A 66 -0.92 -1.22 12.52
N GLU A 67 -2.14 -0.70 12.75
CA GLU A 67 -2.75 -0.55 14.07
C GLU A 67 -3.11 -1.89 14.73
N GLU A 68 -3.32 -2.96 13.95
CA GLU A 68 -3.54 -4.31 14.50
C GLU A 68 -2.25 -4.99 14.98
N LEU A 69 -1.09 -4.52 14.52
CA LEU A 69 0.23 -5.10 14.85
C LEU A 69 0.97 -4.35 15.97
N VAL A 70 0.57 -3.11 16.29
CA VAL A 70 1.17 -2.25 17.32
C VAL A 70 0.32 -2.25 18.59
#